data_AF-A0A7C4JRR3-F1
#
_entry.id   AF-A0A7C4JRR3-F1
#
_cell.length_a   1.000
_cell.length_b   1.000
_cell.length_c   1.000
_cell.angle_alpha   90.00
_cell.angle_beta   90.00
_cell.angle_gamma   90.00
#
_symmetry.space_group_name_H-M   'P 1'
#
loop_
_entity.id
_entity.type
_entity.pdbx_description
1 polymer ?
#
loop_
_entity_poly.entity_id
_entity_poly.type
_entity_poly.pdbx_seq_one_letter_code
_entity_poly.pdbx_strand_id
1 'polypeptide(L)'
;GKKAGPLTCGECHVKEKEFVKIKYPLVEFDPKFHYDHETKLKERTGEKDCGLCHHTYDLKEKKLIYQNGTEESCYYCHDLSKKKRGPELSQIVKVTTEKRLSYQKTAHERCLSCHIKINKEMEVSKKEGEKAPPLECGKCHTGEYKTIADLEKVPRPDRGQKETYFINIENAKMKGVGFNHKNHEYYHKTCRECHHERLRACKDCHKLEGIPEGAWVNLVDAYHAPFSEHSCAGCHNKKKLEKDCAGCHKFIPLMDIKAKEPNKEVCDRCHTGKKEVILPPPLSTAGLDPQVVKKEIKIKVLEKEFEPADFPHRKIIDKLVDISNNNKLARYFHNDLKILCEGCHHQRKSPAEAKKDTPPSCQNCHPKYFNPINPNKLKLQSAYHVQCIGCHDNMRLEKPTHRCSDCHKEKSPRPLPTDVLGIKR
;
A
#
# COMPACT_ATOMS: atom_id res chain seq x y z
N GLY A 1 -35.49 44.66 6.34
CA GLY A 1 -34.26 43.93 6.04
C GLY A 1 -33.77 43.23 7.30
N LYS A 2 -33.37 41.96 7.23
CA LYS A 2 -32.76 41.29 8.40
C LYS A 2 -31.44 42.00 8.72
N LYS A 3 -31.17 42.29 10.01
CA LYS A 3 -29.86 42.74 10.49
C LYS A 3 -28.85 41.66 10.10
N ALA A 4 -27.99 41.93 9.13
CA ALA A 4 -26.98 40.99 8.67
C ALA A 4 -25.60 41.62 8.91
N GLY A 5 -24.81 41.00 9.78
CA GLY A 5 -23.42 41.37 10.06
C GLY A 5 -23.11 41.49 11.56
N PRO A 6 -21.84 41.27 11.95
CA PRO A 6 -21.39 41.45 13.32
C PRO A 6 -21.57 42.89 13.79
N LEU A 7 -22.02 43.10 15.01
CA LEU A 7 -22.21 44.44 15.60
C LEU A 7 -20.97 44.95 16.32
N THR A 8 -20.03 44.06 16.66
CA THR A 8 -18.79 44.38 17.37
C THR A 8 -17.59 43.71 16.71
N CYS A 9 -16.40 44.30 16.91
CA CYS A 9 -15.14 43.72 16.40
C CYS A 9 -14.94 42.29 16.92
N GLY A 10 -15.33 42.02 18.18
CA GLY A 10 -15.16 40.73 18.85
C GLY A 10 -16.03 39.60 18.28
N GLU A 11 -17.08 39.89 17.52
CA GLU A 11 -17.91 38.86 16.89
C GLU A 11 -17.25 38.21 15.66
N CYS A 12 -16.29 38.89 15.02
CA CYS A 12 -15.46 38.34 13.95
C CYS A 12 -14.01 38.06 14.39
N HIS A 13 -13.42 38.95 15.18
CA HIS A 13 -12.03 38.83 15.65
C HIS A 13 -11.96 38.08 16.99
N VAL A 14 -12.44 36.83 17.01
CA VAL A 14 -12.48 35.97 18.19
C VAL A 14 -11.09 35.40 18.47
N LYS A 15 -10.41 35.89 19.52
CA LYS A 15 -9.03 35.49 19.88
C LYS A 15 -8.89 34.00 20.17
N GLU A 16 -9.91 33.39 20.76
CA GLU A 16 -9.96 31.96 21.07
C GLU A 16 -9.94 31.09 19.78
N LYS A 17 -10.34 31.66 18.64
CA LYS A 17 -10.36 30.98 17.34
C LYS A 17 -9.12 31.27 16.48
N GLU A 18 -8.20 32.12 16.94
CA GLU A 18 -6.98 32.50 16.21
C GLU A 18 -6.13 31.28 15.81
N PHE A 19 -6.10 30.26 16.66
CA PHE A 19 -5.32 29.03 16.44
C PHE A 19 -6.14 27.87 15.85
N VAL A 20 -7.43 28.05 15.58
CA VAL A 20 -8.29 26.99 15.03
C VAL A 20 -8.01 26.82 13.54
N LYS A 21 -7.15 25.87 13.20
CA LYS A 21 -6.94 25.44 11.82
C LYS A 21 -7.98 24.39 11.42
N ILE A 22 -9.00 24.81 10.69
CA ILE A 22 -9.95 23.87 10.09
C ILE A 22 -9.26 23.16 8.93
N LYS A 23 -9.09 21.84 9.07
CA LYS A 23 -8.53 20.99 8.02
C LYS A 23 -9.64 20.12 7.44
N TYR A 24 -9.99 20.39 6.19
CA TYR A 24 -10.91 19.54 5.45
C TYR A 24 -10.18 18.32 4.87
N PRO A 25 -10.82 17.14 4.83
CA PRO A 25 -10.34 16.02 4.02
C PRO A 25 -10.16 16.43 2.56
N LEU A 26 -9.19 15.85 1.86
CA LEU A 26 -9.06 16.06 0.42
C LEU A 26 -10.25 15.48 -0.33
N VAL A 27 -10.58 16.06 -1.48
CA VAL A 27 -11.51 15.44 -2.42
C VAL A 27 -10.65 14.67 -3.42
N GLU A 28 -10.79 13.36 -3.44
CA GLU A 28 -10.16 12.51 -4.45
C GLU A 28 -11.18 11.99 -5.43
N PHE A 29 -10.87 12.12 -6.72
CA PHE A 29 -11.63 11.49 -7.80
C PHE A 29 -11.22 10.02 -7.90
N ASP A 30 -11.81 9.19 -7.05
CA ASP A 30 -11.73 7.74 -7.19
C ASP A 30 -12.53 7.26 -8.44
N PRO A 31 -12.33 6.01 -8.90
CA PRO A 31 -13.02 5.51 -10.08
C PRO A 31 -14.54 5.61 -9.99
N LYS A 32 -15.13 5.43 -8.79
CA LYS A 32 -16.59 5.55 -8.60
C LYS A 32 -17.04 6.98 -8.80
N PHE A 33 -16.36 7.92 -8.16
CA PHE A 33 -16.72 9.33 -8.23
C PHE A 33 -16.56 9.87 -9.65
N HIS A 34 -15.50 9.46 -10.35
CA HIS A 34 -15.31 9.78 -11.77
C HIS A 34 -16.43 9.18 -12.65
N TYR A 35 -16.72 7.89 -12.47
CA TYR A 35 -17.78 7.20 -13.23
C TYR A 35 -19.16 7.84 -13.03
N ASP A 36 -19.48 8.28 -11.81
CA ASP A 36 -20.75 8.95 -11.52
C ASP A 36 -20.87 10.28 -12.26
N HIS A 37 -19.79 11.06 -12.34
CA HIS A 37 -19.78 12.30 -13.11
C HIS A 37 -19.94 12.03 -14.61
N GLU A 38 -19.22 11.05 -15.13
CA GLU A 38 -19.33 10.66 -16.54
C GLU A 38 -20.77 10.25 -16.90
N THR A 39 -21.38 9.42 -16.06
CA THR A 39 -22.76 8.93 -16.25
C THR A 39 -23.76 10.08 -16.18
N LYS A 40 -23.67 10.93 -15.14
CA LYS A 40 -24.60 12.05 -14.96
C LYS A 40 -24.45 13.14 -16.00
N LEU A 41 -23.23 13.40 -16.47
CA LEU A 41 -23.03 14.32 -17.59
C LEU A 41 -23.61 13.75 -18.87
N LYS A 42 -23.37 12.48 -19.19
CA LYS A 42 -23.97 11.81 -20.35
C LYS A 42 -25.50 11.86 -20.33
N GLU A 43 -26.13 11.62 -19.18
CA GLU A 43 -27.59 11.75 -19.01
C GLU A 43 -28.09 13.18 -19.32
N ARG A 44 -27.29 14.20 -19.00
CA ARG A 44 -27.65 15.62 -19.19
C ARG A 44 -27.35 16.15 -20.59
N THR A 45 -26.23 15.77 -21.19
CA THR A 45 -25.76 16.29 -22.48
C THR A 45 -26.14 15.39 -23.66
N GLY A 46 -26.55 14.15 -23.40
CA GLY A 46 -26.86 13.14 -24.41
C GLY A 46 -25.64 12.39 -24.95
N GLU A 47 -24.43 12.87 -24.67
CA GLU A 47 -23.19 12.26 -25.14
C GLU A 47 -22.10 12.21 -24.06
N LYS A 48 -21.20 11.23 -24.18
CA LYS A 48 -20.02 11.14 -23.31
C LYS A 48 -18.95 12.07 -23.88
N ASP A 49 -18.84 13.27 -23.30
CA ASP A 49 -17.82 14.26 -23.67
C ASP A 49 -16.83 14.50 -22.51
N CYS A 50 -15.61 13.94 -22.64
CA CYS A 50 -14.53 14.15 -21.69
C CYS A 50 -13.99 15.59 -21.75
N GLY A 51 -14.15 16.27 -22.89
CA GLY A 51 -13.70 17.65 -23.14
C GLY A 51 -14.46 18.70 -22.35
N LEU A 52 -15.60 18.32 -21.75
CA LEU A 52 -16.25 19.16 -20.74
C LEU A 52 -15.27 19.51 -19.62
N CYS A 53 -14.48 18.55 -19.14
CA CYS A 53 -13.62 18.74 -17.97
C CYS A 53 -12.13 18.70 -18.30
N HIS A 54 -11.71 17.83 -19.20
CA HIS A 54 -10.30 17.62 -19.52
C HIS A 54 -9.82 18.57 -20.60
N HIS A 55 -8.62 19.11 -20.39
CA HIS A 55 -7.90 19.89 -21.37
C HIS A 55 -6.40 19.68 -21.20
N THR A 56 -5.66 20.00 -22.25
CA THR A 56 -4.21 20.20 -22.21
C THR A 56 -3.90 21.64 -22.65
N TYR A 57 -2.68 22.10 -22.38
CA TYR A 57 -2.22 23.41 -22.81
C TYR A 57 -1.32 23.26 -24.03
N ASP A 58 -1.75 23.80 -25.16
CA ASP A 58 -0.92 23.87 -26.36
C ASP A 58 0.10 25.00 -26.18
N LEU A 59 1.38 24.66 -26.10
CA LEU A 59 2.47 25.62 -25.90
C LEU A 59 2.75 26.48 -27.15
N LYS A 60 2.40 26.00 -28.35
CA LYS A 60 2.57 26.75 -29.60
C LYS A 60 1.44 27.76 -29.76
N GLU A 61 0.20 27.29 -29.60
CA GLU A 61 -1.02 28.10 -29.74
C GLU A 61 -1.36 28.91 -28.49
N LYS A 62 -0.67 28.64 -27.37
CA LYS A 62 -0.85 29.27 -26.06
C LYS A 62 -2.29 29.23 -25.52
N LYS A 63 -3.05 28.20 -25.90
CA LYS A 63 -4.47 28.03 -25.54
C LYS A 63 -4.76 26.64 -24.97
N LEU A 64 -5.84 26.54 -24.22
CA LEU A 64 -6.36 25.26 -23.75
C LEU A 64 -7.06 24.56 -24.92
N ILE A 65 -6.73 23.29 -25.11
CA ILE A 65 -7.36 22.42 -26.12
C ILE A 65 -7.77 21.10 -25.47
N TYR A 66 -8.81 20.48 -25.99
CA TYR A 66 -9.14 19.10 -25.66
C TYR A 66 -8.52 18.17 -26.72
N GLN A 67 -7.89 17.09 -26.26
CA GLN A 67 -7.37 16.04 -27.12
C GLN A 67 -7.79 14.69 -26.55
N ASN A 68 -8.65 13.99 -27.29
CA ASN A 68 -9.18 12.68 -26.91
C ASN A 68 -8.06 11.68 -26.62
N GLY A 69 -8.19 10.93 -25.53
CA GLY A 69 -7.19 9.95 -25.09
C GLY A 69 -5.99 10.57 -24.38
N THR A 70 -6.02 11.87 -24.07
CA THR A 70 -4.99 12.55 -23.26
C THR A 70 -5.45 12.91 -21.86
N GLU A 71 -6.68 12.54 -21.47
CA GLU A 71 -7.32 12.87 -20.20
C GLU A 71 -6.43 12.47 -19.03
N GLU A 72 -6.10 13.42 -18.18
CA GLU A 72 -5.24 13.17 -17.04
C GLU A 72 -5.66 14.02 -15.85
N SER A 73 -5.13 13.66 -14.68
CA SER A 73 -5.53 14.31 -13.44
C SER A 73 -5.06 15.77 -13.38
N CYS A 74 -5.92 16.66 -12.90
CA CYS A 74 -5.62 18.09 -12.68
C CYS A 74 -4.33 18.32 -11.87
N TYR A 75 -4.04 17.44 -10.90
CA TYR A 75 -2.81 17.49 -10.10
C TYR A 75 -1.52 17.52 -10.92
N TYR A 76 -1.47 16.95 -12.12
CA TYR A 76 -0.23 16.93 -12.90
C TYR A 76 0.23 18.34 -13.29
N CYS A 77 -0.72 19.24 -13.64
CA CYS A 77 -0.43 20.60 -14.08
C CYS A 77 -0.72 21.67 -13.00
N HIS A 78 -1.58 21.36 -12.03
CA HIS A 78 -2.05 22.32 -11.02
C HIS A 78 -1.50 22.09 -9.60
N ASP A 79 -0.75 21.01 -9.36
CA ASP A 79 -0.01 20.86 -8.11
C ASP A 79 1.28 21.70 -8.16
N LEU A 80 1.15 22.94 -7.67
CA LEU A 80 2.23 23.93 -7.62
C LEU A 80 3.19 23.70 -6.44
N SER A 81 2.95 22.72 -5.58
CA SER A 81 3.85 22.40 -4.46
C SER A 81 5.13 21.69 -4.94
N LYS A 82 5.05 20.98 -6.07
CA LYS A 82 6.19 20.28 -6.67
C LYS A 82 7.06 21.26 -7.47
N LYS A 83 8.23 21.56 -6.92
CA LYS A 83 9.20 22.51 -7.49
C LYS A 83 9.95 22.01 -8.72
N LYS A 84 10.06 20.68 -8.90
CA LYS A 84 10.80 20.06 -10.01
C LYS A 84 9.85 19.19 -10.82
N ARG A 85 9.85 19.39 -12.14
CA ARG A 85 9.01 18.70 -13.12
C ARG A 85 9.85 18.38 -14.35
N GLY A 86 9.38 17.47 -15.20
CA GLY A 86 10.00 17.25 -16.51
C GLY A 86 9.96 18.53 -17.39
N PRO A 87 10.75 18.61 -18.47
CA PRO A 87 10.89 19.84 -19.28
C PRO A 87 9.57 20.32 -19.89
N GLU A 88 8.76 19.40 -20.44
CA GLU A 88 7.43 19.72 -21.00
C GLU A 88 6.49 20.26 -19.92
N LEU A 89 6.33 19.55 -18.81
CA LEU A 89 5.45 19.96 -17.71
C LEU A 89 5.93 21.25 -17.05
N SER A 90 7.24 21.48 -16.96
CA SER A 90 7.80 22.70 -16.37
C SER A 90 7.29 23.95 -17.10
N GLN A 91 7.14 23.88 -18.43
CA GLN A 91 6.60 24.98 -19.22
C GLN A 91 5.11 25.21 -18.93
N ILE A 92 4.32 24.14 -18.85
CA ILE A 92 2.89 24.20 -18.53
C ILE A 92 2.67 24.70 -17.08
N VAL A 93 3.43 24.18 -16.11
CA VAL A 93 3.37 24.55 -14.70
C VAL A 93 3.83 25.99 -14.48
N LYS A 94 4.75 26.51 -15.30
CA LYS A 94 5.10 27.94 -15.28
C LYS A 94 3.89 28.80 -15.60
N VAL A 95 3.12 28.46 -16.63
CA VAL A 95 1.88 29.17 -16.99
C VAL A 95 0.85 29.11 -15.87
N THR A 96 0.63 27.94 -15.25
CA THR A 96 -0.32 27.82 -14.12
C THR A 96 0.17 28.58 -12.89
N THR A 97 1.47 28.61 -12.63
CA THR A 97 2.08 29.39 -11.54
C THR A 97 1.89 30.90 -11.75
N GLU A 98 2.22 31.41 -12.94
CA GLU A 98 2.06 32.83 -13.29
C GLU A 98 0.59 33.28 -13.15
N LYS A 99 -0.35 32.42 -13.55
CA LYS A 99 -1.80 32.65 -13.41
C LYS A 99 -2.36 32.33 -12.02
N ARG A 100 -1.51 31.86 -11.09
CA ARG A 100 -1.88 31.44 -9.72
C ARG A 100 -3.00 30.39 -9.71
N LEU A 101 -2.96 29.44 -10.63
CA LEU A 101 -3.94 28.35 -10.82
C LEU A 101 -3.51 27.11 -10.06
N SER A 102 -3.55 27.17 -8.72
CA SER A 102 -3.34 26.01 -7.87
C SER A 102 -4.45 24.98 -8.02
N TYR A 103 -4.18 23.71 -7.69
CA TYR A 103 -5.18 22.65 -7.72
C TYR A 103 -6.45 23.04 -6.96
N GLN A 104 -6.30 23.60 -5.76
CA GLN A 104 -7.43 24.06 -4.95
C GLN A 104 -8.27 25.11 -5.70
N LYS A 105 -7.63 26.13 -6.26
CA LYS A 105 -8.33 27.19 -7.00
C LYS A 105 -9.03 26.62 -8.23
N THR A 106 -8.30 25.86 -9.04
CA THR A 106 -8.82 25.27 -10.28
C THR A 106 -9.97 24.29 -10.02
N ALA A 107 -9.86 23.45 -8.99
CA ALA A 107 -10.93 22.52 -8.62
C ALA A 107 -12.18 23.26 -8.13
N HIS A 108 -12.03 24.26 -7.25
CA HIS A 108 -13.16 25.05 -6.78
C HIS A 108 -13.83 25.81 -7.93
N GLU A 109 -13.05 26.50 -8.76
CA GLU A 109 -13.58 27.23 -9.91
C GLU A 109 -14.31 26.30 -10.88
N ARG A 110 -13.70 25.18 -11.27
CA ARG A 110 -14.27 24.28 -12.27
C ARG A 110 -15.50 23.52 -11.74
N CYS A 111 -15.37 22.88 -10.59
CA CYS A 111 -16.42 22.04 -10.03
C CYS A 111 -17.62 22.88 -9.58
N LEU A 112 -17.37 23.95 -8.80
CA LEU A 112 -18.48 24.77 -8.27
C LEU A 112 -19.18 25.56 -9.37
N SER A 113 -18.47 26.06 -10.39
CA SER A 113 -19.15 26.78 -11.49
C SER A 113 -20.15 25.87 -12.22
N CYS A 114 -19.76 24.61 -12.47
CA CYS A 114 -20.65 23.62 -13.07
C CYS A 114 -21.82 23.28 -12.13
N HIS A 115 -21.54 23.00 -10.86
CA HIS A 115 -22.59 22.68 -9.88
C HIS A 115 -23.57 23.84 -9.68
N ILE A 116 -23.11 25.09 -9.63
CA ILE A 116 -23.96 26.28 -9.50
C ILE A 116 -24.85 26.41 -10.74
N LYS A 117 -24.30 26.23 -11.94
CA LYS A 117 -25.09 26.28 -13.18
C LYS A 117 -26.19 25.23 -13.16
N ILE A 118 -25.85 23.99 -12.80
CA ILE A 118 -26.80 22.88 -12.69
C ILE A 118 -27.88 23.18 -11.65
N ASN A 119 -27.52 23.66 -10.45
CA ASN A 119 -28.48 24.02 -9.41
C ASN A 119 -29.49 25.06 -9.92
N LYS A 120 -29.02 26.11 -10.60
CA LYS A 120 -29.89 27.14 -11.21
C LYS A 120 -30.82 26.57 -12.28
N GLU A 121 -30.32 25.68 -13.15
CA GLU A 121 -31.16 25.01 -14.15
C GLU A 121 -32.25 24.14 -13.51
N MET A 122 -31.93 23.46 -12.40
CA MET A 122 -32.87 22.61 -11.68
C MET A 122 -33.94 23.42 -10.95
N GLU A 123 -33.58 24.56 -10.36
CA GLU A 123 -34.53 25.50 -9.75
C GLU A 123 -35.59 25.98 -10.76
N VAL A 124 -35.18 26.21 -12.01
CA VAL A 124 -36.07 26.66 -13.08
C VAL A 124 -36.89 25.50 -13.67
N SER A 125 -36.25 24.35 -13.95
CA SER A 125 -36.87 23.25 -14.68
C SER A 125 -37.79 22.36 -13.84
N LYS A 126 -37.72 22.42 -12.50
CA LYS A 126 -38.51 21.60 -11.56
C LYS A 126 -38.54 20.10 -11.91
N LYS A 127 -37.46 19.57 -12.50
CA LYS A 127 -37.37 18.13 -12.83
C LYS A 127 -37.37 17.31 -11.55
N GLU A 128 -38.45 16.57 -11.32
CA GLU A 128 -38.57 15.66 -10.19
C GLU A 128 -37.60 14.47 -10.32
N GLY A 129 -36.98 14.06 -9.21
CA GLY A 129 -36.12 12.87 -9.14
C GLY A 129 -34.62 13.10 -9.34
N GLU A 130 -34.19 14.28 -9.80
CA GLU A 130 -32.76 14.59 -9.93
C GLU A 130 -32.22 15.25 -8.65
N LYS A 131 -31.05 14.79 -8.17
CA LYS A 131 -30.39 15.36 -6.98
C LYS A 131 -29.46 16.51 -7.38
N ALA A 132 -29.65 17.66 -6.76
CA ALA A 132 -28.79 18.81 -6.94
C ALA A 132 -27.34 18.51 -6.51
N PRO A 133 -26.32 18.90 -7.29
CA PRO A 133 -24.94 18.66 -6.93
C PRO A 133 -24.51 19.56 -5.76
N PRO A 134 -23.56 19.10 -4.93
CA PRO A 134 -23.21 19.78 -3.68
C PRO A 134 -22.48 21.11 -3.93
N LEU A 135 -22.82 22.11 -3.12
CA LEU A 135 -22.17 23.43 -3.10
C LEU A 135 -21.47 23.74 -1.76
N GLU A 136 -21.77 22.96 -0.72
CA GLU A 136 -21.25 23.17 0.63
C GLU A 136 -19.95 22.40 0.88
N CYS A 137 -19.03 23.00 1.64
CA CYS A 137 -17.70 22.45 1.90
C CYS A 137 -17.76 21.00 2.41
N GLY A 138 -18.54 20.73 3.47
CA GLY A 138 -18.61 19.40 4.10
C GLY A 138 -19.27 18.33 3.23
N LYS A 139 -20.05 18.71 2.20
CA LYS A 139 -20.67 17.77 1.26
C LYS A 139 -19.71 17.32 0.16
N CYS A 140 -18.68 18.11 -0.13
CA CYS A 140 -17.59 17.72 -1.03
C CYS A 140 -16.42 17.08 -0.25
N HIS A 141 -16.05 17.67 0.89
CA HIS A 141 -14.92 17.26 1.72
C HIS A 141 -15.33 16.25 2.80
N THR A 142 -15.89 15.12 2.40
CA THR A 142 -16.45 14.11 3.33
C THR A 142 -15.35 13.29 4.03
N GLY A 143 -14.22 13.07 3.36
CA GLY A 143 -13.18 12.15 3.83
C GLY A 143 -13.56 10.67 3.74
N GLU A 144 -14.73 10.38 3.17
CA GLU A 144 -15.21 9.04 2.92
C GLU A 144 -14.82 8.61 1.51
N TYR A 145 -14.17 7.45 1.40
CA TYR A 145 -13.72 6.90 0.13
C TYR A 145 -14.22 5.46 -0.02
N LYS A 146 -14.43 5.03 -1.26
CA LYS A 146 -14.80 3.65 -1.55
C LYS A 146 -13.69 2.67 -1.18
N THR A 147 -14.08 1.50 -0.69
CA THR A 147 -13.13 0.41 -0.46
C THR A 147 -12.70 -0.19 -1.79
N ILE A 148 -11.59 -0.94 -1.81
CA ILE A 148 -11.14 -1.66 -3.00
C ILE A 148 -12.25 -2.60 -3.53
N ALA A 149 -12.97 -3.29 -2.63
CA ALA A 149 -14.07 -4.17 -2.99
C ALA A 149 -15.27 -3.43 -3.60
N ASP A 150 -15.50 -2.17 -3.21
CA ASP A 150 -16.52 -1.33 -3.85
C ASP A 150 -16.06 -0.89 -5.24
N LEU A 151 -14.79 -0.55 -5.40
CA LEU A 151 -14.20 -0.09 -6.67
C LEU A 151 -14.13 -1.22 -7.70
N GLU A 152 -13.93 -2.48 -7.30
CA GLU A 152 -13.98 -3.64 -8.21
C GLU A 152 -15.32 -3.79 -8.95
N LYS A 153 -16.42 -3.25 -8.38
CA LYS A 153 -17.77 -3.29 -9.00
C LYS A 153 -18.04 -2.13 -9.95
N VAL A 154 -17.13 -1.15 -9.99
CA VAL A 154 -17.27 0.05 -10.83
C VAL A 154 -16.74 -0.27 -12.22
N PRO A 155 -17.43 0.16 -13.29
CA PRO A 155 -16.88 0.06 -14.63
C PRO A 155 -15.47 0.66 -14.70
N ARG A 156 -14.56 -0.08 -15.31
CA ARG A 156 -13.16 0.34 -15.46
C ARG A 156 -13.14 1.68 -16.22
N PRO A 157 -12.50 2.73 -15.68
CA PRO A 157 -12.29 3.96 -16.44
C PRO A 157 -11.56 3.62 -17.73
N ASP A 158 -12.03 4.07 -18.90
CA ASP A 158 -11.40 3.75 -20.18
C ASP A 158 -10.76 4.98 -20.81
N ARG A 159 -9.48 4.85 -21.10
CA ARG A 159 -8.63 5.81 -21.82
C ARG A 159 -7.71 5.08 -22.82
N GLY A 160 -8.15 3.93 -23.32
CA GLY A 160 -7.38 3.08 -24.23
C GLY A 160 -6.22 2.33 -23.56
N GLN A 161 -6.18 2.26 -22.23
CA GLN A 161 -5.14 1.52 -21.52
C GLN A 161 -5.37 0.00 -21.62
N LYS A 162 -4.31 -0.74 -21.95
CA LYS A 162 -4.36 -2.20 -22.10
C LYS A 162 -4.64 -2.89 -20.76
N GLU A 163 -5.27 -4.06 -20.79
CA GLU A 163 -5.46 -4.86 -19.57
C GLU A 163 -4.14 -5.37 -19.01
N THR A 164 -3.22 -5.74 -19.91
CA THR A 164 -1.89 -6.22 -19.58
C THR A 164 -0.83 -5.51 -20.42
N TYR A 165 0.35 -5.34 -19.83
CA TYR A 165 1.53 -4.83 -20.52
C TYR A 165 2.67 -5.84 -20.38
N PHE A 166 3.50 -5.93 -21.41
CA PHE A 166 4.78 -6.62 -21.31
C PHE A 166 5.88 -5.58 -21.25
N ILE A 167 6.46 -5.40 -20.06
CA ILE A 167 7.55 -4.48 -19.82
C ILE A 167 8.83 -5.18 -20.26
N ASN A 168 9.23 -4.91 -21.50
CA ASN A 168 10.50 -5.35 -22.06
C ASN A 168 11.41 -4.16 -22.28
N ILE A 169 12.63 -4.23 -21.75
CA ILE A 169 13.61 -3.16 -21.82
C ILE A 169 14.78 -3.65 -22.67
N GLU A 170 15.07 -2.91 -23.74
CA GLU A 170 16.21 -3.19 -24.61
C GLU A 170 17.52 -3.11 -23.81
N ASN A 171 18.47 -4.00 -24.10
CA ASN A 171 19.76 -4.11 -23.41
C ASN A 171 19.68 -4.43 -21.89
N ALA A 172 18.51 -4.75 -21.36
CA ALA A 172 18.38 -5.20 -19.98
C ALA A 172 18.89 -6.63 -19.80
N LYS A 173 19.55 -6.89 -18.66
CA LYS A 173 20.06 -8.22 -18.28
C LYS A 173 18.97 -9.17 -17.78
N MET A 174 17.82 -8.63 -17.35
CA MET A 174 16.71 -9.39 -16.81
C MET A 174 15.67 -9.67 -17.88
N LYS A 175 14.95 -10.79 -17.76
CA LYS A 175 13.83 -11.12 -18.63
C LYS A 175 12.72 -10.08 -18.52
N GLY A 176 11.93 -9.93 -19.58
CA GLY A 176 10.75 -9.04 -19.57
C GLY A 176 9.73 -9.44 -18.50
N VAL A 177 8.94 -8.46 -18.08
CA VAL A 177 7.95 -8.58 -17.00
C VAL A 177 6.54 -8.45 -17.56
N GLY A 178 5.72 -9.49 -17.40
CA GLY A 178 4.27 -9.39 -17.58
C GLY A 178 3.66 -8.56 -16.45
N PHE A 179 2.86 -7.56 -16.79
CA PHE A 179 2.21 -6.67 -15.83
C PHE A 179 0.70 -6.64 -16.05
N ASN A 180 -0.07 -7.02 -15.03
CA ASN A 180 -1.53 -7.01 -15.06
C ASN A 180 -2.06 -5.64 -14.62
N HIS A 181 -2.16 -4.71 -15.57
CA HIS A 181 -2.56 -3.32 -15.31
C HIS A 181 -4.01 -3.21 -14.84
N LYS A 182 -4.93 -3.98 -15.44
CA LYS A 182 -6.35 -4.02 -15.04
C LYS A 182 -6.53 -4.36 -13.56
N ASN A 183 -5.85 -5.39 -13.05
CA ASN A 183 -5.95 -5.72 -11.63
C ASN A 183 -5.39 -4.60 -10.75
N HIS A 184 -4.28 -3.97 -11.13
CA HIS A 184 -3.69 -2.88 -10.34
C HIS A 184 -4.59 -1.65 -10.28
N GLU A 185 -5.34 -1.33 -11.34
CA GLU A 185 -6.30 -0.20 -11.32
C GLU A 185 -7.32 -0.29 -10.18
N TYR A 186 -7.80 -1.50 -9.86
CA TYR A 186 -8.79 -1.68 -8.78
C TYR A 186 -8.18 -1.64 -7.38
N TYR A 187 -6.87 -1.89 -7.23
CA TYR A 187 -6.18 -1.84 -5.94
C TYR A 187 -5.76 -0.43 -5.53
N HIS A 188 -6.02 0.57 -6.38
CA HIS A 188 -5.60 1.95 -6.18
C HIS A 188 -6.78 2.92 -6.31
N LYS A 189 -6.71 4.02 -5.56
CA LYS A 189 -7.74 5.05 -5.60
C LYS A 189 -7.61 5.95 -6.82
N THR A 190 -6.42 6.09 -7.38
CA THR A 190 -6.17 6.95 -8.53
C THR A 190 -5.06 6.36 -9.38
N CYS A 191 -5.03 6.72 -10.66
CA CYS A 191 -3.92 6.36 -11.54
C CYS A 191 -2.60 7.02 -11.10
N ARG A 192 -2.66 8.10 -10.30
CA ARG A 192 -1.50 8.85 -9.81
C ARG A 192 -0.65 8.10 -8.80
N GLU A 193 -1.19 7.04 -8.19
CA GLU A 193 -0.46 6.16 -7.29
C GLU A 193 0.78 5.55 -7.98
N CYS A 194 0.71 5.29 -9.29
CA CYS A 194 1.85 4.85 -10.10
C CYS A 194 2.32 5.94 -11.05
N HIS A 195 1.39 6.54 -11.81
CA HIS A 195 1.69 7.61 -12.76
C HIS A 195 1.85 8.94 -12.01
N HIS A 196 2.97 9.15 -11.33
CA HIS A 196 3.13 10.25 -10.38
C HIS A 196 3.35 11.64 -11.02
N GLU A 197 3.58 11.69 -12.33
CA GLU A 197 3.93 12.89 -13.08
C GLU A 197 3.05 13.09 -14.33
N ARG A 198 2.88 12.06 -15.15
CA ARG A 198 1.96 12.02 -16.31
C ARG A 198 1.40 10.61 -16.45
N LEU A 199 0.25 10.49 -17.09
CA LEU A 199 -0.33 9.20 -17.47
C LEU A 199 0.35 8.62 -18.73
N ARG A 200 1.66 8.40 -18.63
CA ARG A 200 2.56 7.89 -19.70
C ARG A 200 3.40 6.72 -19.20
N ALA A 201 4.14 6.06 -20.10
CA ALA A 201 4.94 4.90 -19.73
C ALA A 201 6.16 5.32 -18.89
N CYS A 202 6.53 4.51 -17.89
CA CYS A 202 7.69 4.80 -17.03
C CYS A 202 8.97 4.99 -17.86
N LYS A 203 9.14 4.20 -18.92
CA LYS A 203 10.30 4.22 -19.80
C LYS A 203 10.47 5.53 -20.58
N ASP A 204 9.47 6.41 -20.59
CA ASP A 204 9.55 7.69 -21.28
C ASP A 204 10.49 8.64 -20.52
N CYS A 205 10.50 8.58 -19.18
CA CYS A 205 11.39 9.38 -18.32
C CYS A 205 12.47 8.55 -17.62
N HIS A 206 12.23 7.27 -17.34
CA HIS A 206 13.18 6.39 -16.68
C HIS A 206 13.88 5.52 -17.73
N LYS A 207 15.18 5.71 -17.92
CA LYS A 207 16.04 4.87 -18.78
C LYS A 207 16.94 3.99 -17.93
N LEU A 208 17.70 3.07 -18.53
CA LEU A 208 18.60 2.18 -17.78
C LEU A 208 19.69 2.96 -17.04
N GLU A 209 20.23 4.00 -17.67
CA GLU A 209 21.24 4.90 -17.10
C GLU A 209 20.61 6.08 -16.34
N GLY A 210 19.31 6.33 -16.56
CA GLY A 210 18.62 7.53 -16.11
C GLY A 210 18.89 8.73 -17.04
N ILE A 211 17.96 9.68 -17.07
CA ILE A 211 18.05 10.91 -17.86
C ILE A 211 17.54 12.11 -17.03
N PRO A 212 17.89 13.36 -17.38
CA PRO A 212 17.45 14.55 -16.67
C PRO A 212 15.93 14.65 -16.48
N GLU A 213 15.14 14.23 -17.47
CA GLU A 213 13.68 14.24 -17.46
C GLU A 213 13.09 13.38 -16.32
N GLY A 214 13.75 12.26 -16.01
CA GLY A 214 13.43 11.38 -14.89
C GLY A 214 14.18 11.72 -13.61
N ALA A 215 14.77 12.92 -13.51
CA ALA A 215 15.63 13.35 -12.41
C ALA A 215 16.77 12.35 -12.11
N TRP A 216 17.30 11.71 -13.16
CA TRP A 216 18.33 10.66 -13.07
C TRP A 216 17.91 9.39 -12.30
N VAL A 217 16.62 9.22 -12.01
CA VAL A 217 16.08 7.96 -11.51
C VAL A 217 16.04 6.97 -12.67
N ASN A 218 16.89 5.95 -12.60
CA ASN A 218 16.93 4.89 -13.60
C ASN A 218 15.75 3.91 -13.46
N LEU A 219 15.56 3.03 -14.44
CA LEU A 219 14.48 2.03 -14.45
C LEU A 219 14.56 1.03 -13.28
N VAL A 220 15.77 0.70 -12.81
CA VAL A 220 15.94 -0.23 -11.69
C VAL A 220 15.34 0.39 -10.43
N ASP A 221 15.70 1.63 -10.12
CA ASP A 221 15.17 2.35 -8.95
C ASP A 221 13.68 2.67 -9.11
N ALA A 222 13.22 3.03 -10.33
CA ALA A 222 11.81 3.30 -10.59
C ALA A 222 10.91 2.08 -10.28
N TYR A 223 11.38 0.86 -10.55
CA TYR A 223 10.62 -0.37 -10.28
C TYR A 223 10.93 -1.03 -8.93
N HIS A 224 12.11 -0.82 -8.35
CA HIS A 224 12.58 -1.61 -7.20
C HIS A 224 12.94 -0.80 -5.95
N ALA A 225 12.82 0.53 -5.96
CA ALA A 225 13.13 1.35 -4.79
C ALA A 225 12.29 0.91 -3.56
N PRO A 226 12.89 0.33 -2.50
CA PRO A 226 12.16 -0.43 -1.47
C PRO A 226 11.21 0.42 -0.62
N PHE A 227 11.36 1.74 -0.66
CA PHE A 227 10.56 2.70 0.10
C PHE A 227 9.73 3.64 -0.78
N SER A 228 9.77 3.47 -2.11
CA SER A 228 8.96 4.27 -3.04
C SER A 228 7.63 3.58 -3.31
N GLU A 229 6.52 4.22 -2.96
CA GLU A 229 5.17 3.70 -3.25
C GLU A 229 4.86 3.66 -4.76
N HIS A 230 5.63 4.37 -5.59
CA HIS A 230 5.52 4.33 -7.05
C HIS A 230 6.23 3.12 -7.69
N SER A 231 7.05 2.42 -6.92
CA SER A 231 7.80 1.24 -7.39
C SER A 231 7.04 -0.05 -7.07
N CYS A 232 7.27 -1.10 -7.87
CA CYS A 232 6.69 -2.42 -7.62
C CYS A 232 7.12 -2.95 -6.24
N ALA A 233 8.43 -2.91 -5.95
CA ALA A 233 8.95 -3.43 -4.69
C ALA A 233 8.47 -2.61 -3.48
N GLY A 234 8.50 -1.28 -3.56
CA GLY A 234 8.12 -0.41 -2.45
C GLY A 234 6.62 -0.44 -2.15
N CYS A 235 5.76 -0.45 -3.17
CA CYS A 235 4.32 -0.60 -2.96
C CYS A 235 4.00 -1.97 -2.32
N HIS A 236 4.59 -3.06 -2.83
CA HIS A 236 4.43 -4.38 -2.22
C HIS A 236 5.00 -4.44 -0.79
N ASN A 237 6.09 -3.73 -0.50
CA ASN A 237 6.64 -3.61 0.85
C ASN A 237 5.65 -2.94 1.80
N LYS A 238 4.99 -1.86 1.38
CA LYS A 238 3.92 -1.21 2.16
C LYS A 238 2.77 -2.18 2.45
N LYS A 239 2.35 -2.98 1.47
CA LYS A 239 1.31 -4.01 1.65
C LYS A 239 1.71 -5.10 2.66
N LYS A 240 2.98 -5.48 2.70
CA LYS A 240 3.50 -6.45 3.69
C LYS A 240 3.47 -5.95 5.14
N LEU A 241 3.25 -4.65 5.37
CA LEU A 241 3.08 -4.07 6.71
C LEU A 241 1.65 -4.14 7.24
N GLU A 242 0.68 -4.56 6.42
CA GLU A 242 -0.69 -4.83 6.87
C GLU A 242 -0.69 -5.98 7.88
N LYS A 243 -1.59 -5.92 8.89
CA LYS A 243 -1.57 -6.82 10.05
C LYS A 243 -1.51 -8.31 9.68
N ASP A 244 -2.23 -8.73 8.65
CA ASP A 244 -2.30 -10.14 8.27
C ASP A 244 -0.98 -10.64 7.64
N CYS A 245 -0.09 -9.73 7.22
CA CYS A 245 1.20 -10.02 6.59
C CYS A 245 2.40 -9.71 7.52
N ALA A 246 2.24 -8.71 8.38
CA ALA A 246 3.31 -8.12 9.17
C ALA A 246 3.91 -9.07 10.21
N GLY A 247 3.15 -10.10 10.63
CA GLY A 247 3.63 -11.11 11.57
C GLY A 247 4.90 -11.84 11.12
N CYS A 248 5.05 -12.06 9.80
CA CYS A 248 6.29 -12.60 9.24
C CYS A 248 7.16 -11.48 8.65
N HIS A 249 6.57 -10.60 7.83
CA HIS A 249 7.35 -9.68 6.99
C HIS A 249 8.05 -8.55 7.74
N LYS A 250 7.74 -8.30 9.02
CA LYS A 250 8.51 -7.36 9.86
C LYS A 250 9.86 -7.92 10.30
N PHE A 251 10.01 -9.24 10.33
CA PHE A 251 11.24 -9.94 10.71
C PHE A 251 12.10 -10.33 9.52
N ILE A 252 11.54 -10.26 8.31
CA ILE A 252 12.23 -10.56 7.06
C ILE A 252 12.84 -9.25 6.53
N PRO A 253 14.17 -9.16 6.37
CA PRO A 253 14.80 -8.00 5.76
C PRO A 253 14.22 -7.71 4.37
N LEU A 254 14.13 -6.42 4.04
CA LEU A 254 13.78 -6.03 2.67
C LEU A 254 14.88 -6.52 1.72
N MET A 255 14.47 -6.93 0.52
CA MET A 255 15.41 -7.37 -0.49
C MET A 255 16.32 -6.21 -0.89
N ASP A 256 17.62 -6.43 -0.76
CA ASP A 256 18.63 -5.53 -1.29
C ASP A 256 19.05 -6.02 -2.68
N ILE A 257 18.55 -5.33 -3.71
CA ILE A 257 18.90 -5.60 -5.11
C ILE A 257 20.37 -5.24 -5.43
N LYS A 258 21.03 -4.45 -4.57
CA LYS A 258 22.44 -4.03 -4.73
C LYS A 258 23.40 -4.96 -3.98
N ALA A 259 22.90 -5.88 -3.16
CA ALA A 259 23.71 -6.90 -2.54
C ALA A 259 24.38 -7.79 -3.61
N LYS A 260 25.59 -8.30 -3.33
CA LYS A 260 26.34 -9.13 -4.28
C LYS A 260 25.65 -10.46 -4.60
N GLU A 261 24.72 -10.92 -3.76
CA GLU A 261 23.99 -12.18 -3.91
C GLU A 261 22.51 -12.04 -3.46
N PRO A 262 21.65 -11.36 -4.25
CA PRO A 262 20.23 -11.28 -3.92
C PRO A 262 19.56 -12.65 -4.11
N ASN A 263 18.47 -12.91 -3.38
CA ASN A 263 17.68 -14.13 -3.58
C ASN A 263 17.05 -14.13 -4.99
N LYS A 264 17.62 -14.93 -5.88
CA LYS A 264 17.25 -15.00 -7.31
C LYS A 264 15.83 -15.52 -7.52
N GLU A 265 15.31 -16.35 -6.63
CA GLU A 265 13.97 -16.96 -6.76
C GLU A 265 12.86 -15.90 -6.78
N VAL A 266 13.05 -14.81 -6.04
CA VAL A 266 12.06 -13.73 -5.99
C VAL A 266 12.12 -12.87 -7.26
N CYS A 267 13.30 -12.72 -7.88
CA CYS A 267 13.43 -12.02 -9.16
C CYS A 267 12.60 -12.69 -10.26
N ASP A 268 12.61 -14.02 -10.29
CA ASP A 268 11.89 -14.83 -11.28
C ASP A 268 10.35 -14.76 -11.15
N ARG A 269 9.83 -14.24 -10.02
CA ARG A 269 8.38 -13.98 -9.88
C ARG A 269 7.91 -12.87 -10.82
N CYS A 270 8.73 -11.86 -11.07
CA CYS A 270 8.40 -10.79 -12.02
C CYS A 270 9.08 -11.03 -13.38
N HIS A 271 10.38 -11.35 -13.37
CA HIS A 271 11.20 -11.53 -14.58
C HIS A 271 11.01 -12.92 -15.20
N THR A 272 9.79 -13.24 -15.59
CA THR A 272 9.45 -14.54 -16.17
C THR A 272 9.76 -14.64 -17.67
N GLY A 273 9.83 -13.50 -18.36
CA GLY A 273 9.84 -13.42 -19.83
C GLY A 273 8.49 -13.69 -20.48
N LYS A 274 7.43 -13.93 -19.70
CA LYS A 274 6.07 -14.19 -20.19
C LYS A 274 5.24 -12.91 -20.16
N LYS A 275 4.36 -12.75 -21.15
CA LYS A 275 3.44 -11.60 -21.23
C LYS A 275 2.31 -11.68 -20.21
N GLU A 276 1.83 -12.89 -19.95
CA GLU A 276 0.70 -13.15 -19.07
C GLU A 276 1.16 -13.43 -17.64
N VAL A 277 0.40 -12.89 -16.68
CA VAL A 277 0.59 -13.13 -15.25
C VAL A 277 -0.44 -14.15 -14.79
N ILE A 278 0.02 -15.38 -14.56
CA ILE A 278 -0.84 -16.47 -14.10
C ILE A 278 -0.73 -16.58 -12.58
N LEU A 279 -1.87 -16.49 -11.91
CA LEU A 279 -1.94 -16.67 -10.47
C LEU A 279 -1.79 -18.16 -10.13
N PRO A 280 -0.86 -18.55 -9.23
CA PRO A 280 -0.68 -19.95 -8.90
C PRO A 280 -1.91 -20.51 -8.15
N PRO A 281 -2.07 -21.85 -8.14
CA PRO A 281 -3.11 -22.49 -7.35
C PRO A 281 -2.94 -22.14 -5.86
N PRO A 282 -4.04 -22.16 -5.07
CA PRO A 282 -3.95 -21.98 -3.62
C PRO A 282 -2.99 -23.00 -3.00
N LEU A 283 -2.23 -22.56 -2.00
CA LEU A 283 -1.43 -23.43 -1.17
C LEU A 283 -2.33 -24.36 -0.36
N SER A 284 -1.88 -25.59 -0.12
CA SER A 284 -2.60 -26.57 0.69
C SER A 284 -1.66 -27.20 1.71
N THR A 285 -2.16 -27.39 2.92
CA THR A 285 -1.43 -28.09 3.99
C THR A 285 -1.72 -29.60 4.00
N ALA A 286 -2.66 -30.09 3.17
CA ALA A 286 -3.12 -31.49 3.18
C ALA A 286 -1.99 -32.51 2.96
N GLY A 287 -0.95 -32.15 2.21
CA GLY A 287 0.19 -33.02 1.91
C GLY A 287 1.29 -33.06 2.99
N LEU A 288 1.15 -32.32 4.08
CA LEU A 288 2.14 -32.30 5.17
C LEU A 288 2.01 -33.56 6.04
N ASP A 289 3.10 -34.32 6.15
CA ASP A 289 3.19 -35.50 7.02
C ASP A 289 3.02 -35.12 8.50
N PRO A 290 1.99 -35.62 9.20
CA PRO A 290 1.76 -35.35 10.62
C PRO A 290 2.90 -35.78 11.56
N GLN A 291 3.73 -36.75 11.15
CA GLN A 291 4.88 -37.20 11.93
C GLN A 291 6.04 -36.20 11.85
N VAL A 292 6.20 -35.53 10.70
CA VAL A 292 7.21 -34.51 10.45
C VAL A 292 6.74 -33.15 10.96
N VAL A 293 5.57 -32.71 10.50
CA VAL A 293 4.92 -31.46 10.91
C VAL A 293 3.90 -31.75 12.00
N LYS A 294 4.39 -31.80 13.24
CA LYS A 294 3.56 -32.10 14.41
C LYS A 294 2.44 -31.08 14.59
N LYS A 295 1.28 -31.57 15.03
CA LYS A 295 0.10 -30.74 15.37
C LYS A 295 0.41 -29.75 16.49
N GLU A 296 1.06 -30.25 17.54
CA GLU A 296 1.48 -29.50 18.72
C GLU A 296 2.95 -29.78 19.00
N ILE A 297 3.65 -28.74 19.48
CA ILE A 297 5.06 -28.81 19.84
C ILE A 297 5.19 -28.30 21.28
N LYS A 298 5.89 -29.06 22.13
CA LYS A 298 6.28 -28.59 23.47
C LYS A 298 7.71 -28.07 23.44
N ILE A 299 7.89 -26.77 23.72
CA ILE A 299 9.20 -26.13 23.73
C ILE A 299 9.79 -26.25 25.15
N LYS A 300 10.55 -27.32 25.40
CA LYS A 300 11.08 -27.66 26.74
C LYS A 300 12.54 -27.26 27.00
N VAL A 301 13.28 -26.82 25.99
CA VAL A 301 14.74 -26.62 26.11
C VAL A 301 15.17 -25.50 27.09
N LEU A 302 14.26 -24.56 27.35
CA LEU A 302 14.43 -23.44 28.27
C LEU A 302 13.62 -23.61 29.56
N GLU A 303 13.05 -24.80 29.78
CA GLU A 303 12.25 -25.11 30.96
C GLU A 303 13.06 -24.90 32.24
N LYS A 304 12.63 -23.93 33.06
CA LYS A 304 13.27 -23.56 34.33
C LYS A 304 12.24 -22.99 35.31
N GLU A 305 11.88 -21.71 35.15
CA GLU A 305 10.88 -21.01 35.99
C GLU A 305 9.44 -21.33 35.55
N PHE A 306 9.27 -21.62 34.27
CA PHE A 306 7.99 -21.97 33.66
C PHE A 306 8.04 -23.41 33.12
N GLU A 307 6.86 -24.02 32.99
CA GLU A 307 6.61 -25.25 32.27
C GLU A 307 6.94 -25.07 30.77
N PRO A 308 7.13 -26.17 30.01
CA PRO A 308 7.28 -26.07 28.56
C PRO A 308 6.12 -25.31 27.91
N ALA A 309 6.43 -24.43 26.95
CA ALA A 309 5.40 -23.73 26.21
C ALA A 309 4.69 -24.70 25.24
N ASP A 310 3.36 -24.72 25.29
CA ASP A 310 2.53 -25.47 24.35
C ASP A 310 2.31 -24.63 23.07
N PHE A 311 2.83 -25.10 21.94
CA PHE A 311 2.79 -24.39 20.67
C PHE A 311 1.85 -25.10 19.67
N PRO A 312 0.70 -24.50 19.31
CA PRO A 312 -0.29 -25.11 18.40
C PRO A 312 0.17 -24.95 16.93
N HIS A 313 1.26 -25.63 16.58
CA HIS A 313 2.00 -25.46 15.34
C HIS A 313 1.13 -25.58 14.09
N ARG A 314 0.35 -26.66 13.96
CA ARG A 314 -0.43 -26.89 12.73
C ARG A 314 -1.55 -25.87 12.55
N LYS A 315 -2.23 -25.50 13.65
CA LYS A 315 -3.29 -24.49 13.64
C LYS A 315 -2.79 -23.13 13.14
N ILE A 316 -1.56 -22.76 13.53
CA ILE A 316 -0.92 -21.52 13.08
C ILE A 316 -0.58 -21.59 11.60
N ILE A 317 0.01 -22.70 11.12
CA ILE A 317 0.32 -22.89 9.70
C ILE A 317 -0.96 -22.78 8.85
N ASP A 318 -2.02 -23.51 9.21
CA ASP A 318 -3.27 -23.51 8.45
C ASP A 318 -3.85 -22.07 8.37
N LYS A 319 -3.83 -21.32 9.48
CA LYS A 319 -4.29 -19.93 9.49
C LYS A 319 -3.46 -19.01 8.60
N LEU A 320 -2.14 -19.16 8.59
CA LEU A 320 -1.24 -18.35 7.75
C LEU A 320 -1.40 -18.69 6.26
N VAL A 321 -1.64 -19.96 5.94
CA VAL A 321 -1.97 -20.41 4.57
C VAL A 321 -3.28 -19.79 4.09
N ASP A 322 -4.32 -19.80 4.93
CA ASP A 322 -5.60 -19.16 4.59
C ASP A 322 -5.44 -17.67 4.32
N ILE A 323 -4.69 -16.96 5.16
CA ILE A 323 -4.38 -15.53 4.97
C ILE A 323 -3.66 -15.33 3.62
N SER A 324 -2.64 -16.13 3.34
CA SER A 324 -1.86 -16.03 2.09
C SER A 324 -2.71 -16.31 0.86
N ASN A 325 -3.60 -17.30 0.91
CA ASN A 325 -4.47 -17.68 -0.21
C ASN A 325 -5.54 -16.62 -0.52
N ASN A 326 -6.03 -15.93 0.51
CA ASN A 326 -7.04 -14.88 0.37
C ASN A 326 -6.49 -13.55 -0.16
N ASN A 327 -5.18 -13.44 -0.40
CA ASN A 327 -4.55 -12.25 -0.96
C ASN A 327 -3.82 -12.59 -2.28
N LYS A 328 -4.17 -11.93 -3.38
CA LYS A 328 -3.57 -12.22 -4.71
C LYS A 328 -2.06 -11.94 -4.75
N LEU A 329 -1.58 -10.89 -4.07
CA LEU A 329 -0.16 -10.58 -3.99
C LEU A 329 0.58 -11.67 -3.21
N ALA A 330 0.08 -12.05 -2.02
CA ALA A 330 0.67 -13.11 -1.22
C ALA A 330 0.67 -14.45 -1.97
N ARG A 331 -0.47 -14.87 -2.52
CA ARG A 331 -0.55 -16.10 -3.33
C ARG A 331 0.41 -16.08 -4.52
N TYR A 332 0.58 -14.94 -5.19
CA TYR A 332 1.52 -14.85 -6.30
C TYR A 332 2.98 -14.97 -5.85
N PHE A 333 3.39 -14.41 -4.71
CA PHE A 333 4.79 -14.49 -4.27
C PHE A 333 5.09 -15.73 -3.40
N HIS A 334 4.10 -16.31 -2.73
CA HIS A 334 4.18 -17.55 -1.96
C HIS A 334 3.70 -18.73 -2.82
N ASN A 335 4.44 -19.05 -3.88
CA ASN A 335 4.09 -20.13 -4.81
C ASN A 335 4.44 -21.54 -4.30
N ASP A 336 5.08 -21.63 -3.13
CA ASP A 336 5.40 -22.88 -2.44
C ASP A 336 5.13 -22.70 -0.95
N LEU A 337 4.54 -23.71 -0.31
CA LEU A 337 4.29 -23.73 1.14
C LEU A 337 5.60 -23.57 1.93
N LYS A 338 6.72 -24.05 1.38
CA LYS A 338 8.06 -23.92 1.93
C LYS A 338 8.40 -22.46 2.24
N ILE A 339 7.94 -21.50 1.44
CA ILE A 339 8.17 -20.06 1.62
C ILE A 339 7.48 -19.54 2.89
N LEU A 340 6.24 -19.99 3.17
CA LEU A 340 5.55 -19.61 4.41
C LEU A 340 6.28 -20.16 5.64
N CYS A 341 6.82 -21.38 5.54
CA CYS A 341 7.63 -21.95 6.62
C CYS A 341 8.89 -21.12 6.91
N GLU A 342 9.46 -20.41 5.93
CA GLU A 342 10.63 -19.51 6.12
C GLU A 342 10.32 -18.27 6.94
N GLY A 343 9.03 -17.91 7.08
CA GLY A 343 8.61 -16.81 7.94
C GLY A 343 9.05 -17.01 9.40
N CYS A 344 9.05 -18.26 9.86
CA CYS A 344 9.56 -18.63 11.19
C CYS A 344 10.91 -19.35 11.10
N HIS A 345 11.06 -20.30 10.18
CA HIS A 345 12.28 -21.08 9.95
C HIS A 345 13.22 -20.36 8.96
N HIS A 346 13.60 -19.14 9.33
CA HIS A 346 14.38 -18.23 8.51
C HIS A 346 15.87 -18.60 8.42
N GLN A 347 16.55 -18.05 7.41
CA GLN A 347 18.00 -18.22 7.17
C GLN A 347 18.48 -19.68 7.11
N ARG A 348 17.57 -20.62 6.85
CA ARG A 348 17.93 -22.02 6.59
C ARG A 348 18.67 -22.10 5.26
N LYS A 349 19.71 -22.94 5.22
CA LYS A 349 20.31 -23.37 3.96
C LYS A 349 19.62 -24.69 3.60
N SER A 350 19.02 -24.82 2.41
CA SER A 350 18.33 -26.05 1.98
C SER A 350 19.13 -27.35 2.18
N PRO A 351 20.49 -27.37 2.06
CA PRO A 351 21.30 -28.56 2.40
C PRO A 351 21.33 -28.94 3.89
N ALA A 352 20.84 -28.08 4.78
CA ALA A 352 20.82 -28.32 6.23
C ALA A 352 19.57 -29.06 6.72
N GLU A 353 18.60 -29.33 5.84
CA GLU A 353 17.43 -30.17 6.16
C GLU A 353 17.81 -31.65 6.04
N ALA A 354 17.68 -32.40 7.14
CA ALA A 354 17.98 -33.84 7.14
C ALA A 354 16.95 -34.64 6.30
N LYS A 355 15.71 -34.13 6.23
CA LYS A 355 14.59 -34.63 5.42
C LYS A 355 13.72 -33.44 4.97
N LYS A 356 12.93 -33.63 3.91
CA LYS A 356 11.93 -32.63 3.48
C LYS A 356 11.04 -32.21 4.66
N ASP A 357 10.77 -30.91 4.77
CA ASP A 357 9.92 -30.30 5.80
C ASP A 357 10.45 -30.47 7.24
N THR A 358 11.75 -30.78 7.41
CA THR A 358 12.44 -30.82 8.72
C THR A 358 13.43 -29.66 8.88
N PRO A 359 12.95 -28.42 9.11
CA PRO A 359 13.83 -27.28 9.30
C PRO A 359 14.68 -27.46 10.58
N PRO A 360 15.89 -26.87 10.63
CA PRO A 360 16.74 -26.93 11.80
C PRO A 360 16.07 -26.28 13.03
N SER A 361 16.39 -26.81 14.21
CA SER A 361 15.96 -26.21 15.48
C SER A 361 16.57 -24.83 15.66
N CYS A 362 15.83 -23.91 16.31
CA CYS A 362 16.30 -22.56 16.65
C CYS A 362 17.66 -22.61 17.37
N GLN A 363 17.87 -23.62 18.23
CA GLN A 363 19.09 -23.83 19.00
C GLN A 363 20.35 -24.04 18.17
N ASN A 364 20.20 -24.54 16.95
CA ASN A 364 21.34 -24.81 16.08
C ASN A 364 22.05 -23.50 15.68
N CYS A 365 21.32 -22.37 15.69
CA CYS A 365 21.85 -21.06 15.35
C CYS A 365 21.81 -20.06 16.52
N HIS A 366 20.81 -20.18 17.41
CA HIS A 366 20.60 -19.32 18.57
C HIS A 366 21.11 -20.00 19.85
N PRO A 367 22.21 -19.50 20.44
CA PRO A 367 22.80 -20.13 21.61
C PRO A 367 21.91 -19.97 22.85
N LYS A 368 21.93 -20.95 23.74
CA LYS A 368 21.19 -20.87 25.01
C LYS A 368 21.68 -19.71 25.90
N TYR A 369 22.98 -19.43 25.84
CA TYR A 369 23.67 -18.38 26.59
C TYR A 369 24.26 -17.33 25.63
N PHE A 370 24.67 -16.19 26.19
CA PHE A 370 25.36 -15.16 25.42
C PHE A 370 26.64 -15.72 24.75
N ASN A 371 26.84 -15.40 23.48
CA ASN A 371 28.02 -15.80 22.73
C ASN A 371 28.88 -14.56 22.44
N PRO A 372 30.04 -14.36 23.12
CA PRO A 372 30.87 -13.18 22.92
C PRO A 372 31.49 -13.10 21.53
N ILE A 373 31.63 -14.22 20.82
CA ILE A 373 32.15 -14.27 19.45
C ILE A 373 31.12 -13.73 18.44
N ASN A 374 29.83 -13.90 18.73
CA ASN A 374 28.73 -13.44 17.88
C ASN A 374 27.72 -12.65 18.72
N PRO A 375 28.07 -11.46 19.23
CA PRO A 375 27.25 -10.71 20.18
C PRO A 375 25.90 -10.28 19.58
N ASN A 376 25.82 -10.15 18.25
CA ASN A 376 24.60 -9.80 17.53
C ASN A 376 23.61 -10.97 17.38
N LYS A 377 24.01 -12.21 17.71
CA LYS A 377 23.09 -13.35 17.69
C LYS A 377 22.24 -13.34 18.96
N LEU A 378 20.93 -13.22 18.77
CA LEU A 378 19.98 -13.34 19.88
C LEU A 378 20.15 -14.69 20.58
N LYS A 379 20.19 -14.66 21.91
CA LYS A 379 20.07 -15.88 22.73
C LYS A 379 18.71 -16.53 22.49
N LEU A 380 18.65 -17.85 22.69
CA LEU A 380 17.47 -18.66 22.37
C LEU A 380 16.17 -18.16 23.00
N GLN A 381 16.21 -17.72 24.26
CA GLN A 381 15.03 -17.14 24.92
C GLN A 381 14.54 -15.89 24.21
N SER A 382 15.46 -14.99 23.84
CA SER A 382 15.13 -13.77 23.12
C SER A 382 14.64 -14.06 21.71
N ALA A 383 15.20 -15.06 21.03
CA ALA A 383 14.73 -15.50 19.71
C ALA A 383 13.26 -15.95 19.77
N TYR A 384 12.88 -16.79 20.74
CA TYR A 384 11.49 -17.17 20.94
C TYR A 384 10.59 -15.98 21.29
N HIS A 385 10.97 -15.15 22.26
CA HIS A 385 10.13 -14.03 22.69
C HIS A 385 9.93 -13.01 21.57
N VAL A 386 10.99 -12.62 20.86
CA VAL A 386 10.91 -11.66 19.75
C VAL A 386 10.05 -12.20 18.62
N GLN A 387 10.22 -13.47 18.24
CA GLN A 387 9.45 -14.05 17.13
C GLN A 387 7.97 -14.28 17.52
N CYS A 388 7.70 -14.88 18.68
CA CYS A 388 6.33 -15.19 19.10
C CYS A 388 5.53 -13.93 19.43
N ILE A 389 6.02 -13.12 20.37
CA ILE A 389 5.32 -11.91 20.83
C ILE A 389 5.26 -10.89 19.71
N GLY A 390 6.37 -10.70 19.00
CA GLY A 390 6.41 -9.76 17.90
C GLY A 390 5.49 -10.15 16.74
N CYS A 391 5.28 -11.44 16.44
CA CYS A 391 4.26 -11.86 15.48
C CYS A 391 2.86 -11.46 15.97
N HIS A 392 2.53 -11.75 17.22
CA HIS A 392 1.23 -11.41 17.81
C HIS A 392 0.96 -9.90 17.80
N ASP A 393 1.95 -9.08 18.17
CA ASP A 393 1.89 -7.61 18.13
C ASP A 393 1.63 -7.09 16.72
N ASN A 394 2.42 -7.56 15.75
CA ASN A 394 2.34 -7.07 14.37
C ASN A 394 1.05 -7.53 13.68
N MET A 395 0.53 -8.72 14.04
CA MET A 395 -0.77 -9.20 13.60
C MET A 395 -1.94 -8.61 14.38
N ARG A 396 -1.67 -7.88 15.47
CA ARG A 396 -2.66 -7.27 16.38
C ARG A 396 -3.64 -8.31 16.92
N LEU A 397 -3.11 -9.44 17.38
CA LEU A 397 -3.93 -10.49 17.98
C LEU A 397 -4.37 -10.08 19.38
N GLU A 398 -5.64 -10.35 19.71
CA GLU A 398 -6.18 -10.11 21.06
C GLU A 398 -5.66 -11.12 22.08
N LYS A 399 -5.31 -12.32 21.62
CA LYS A 399 -4.71 -13.38 22.44
C LYS A 399 -3.47 -13.94 21.77
N PRO A 400 -2.42 -14.24 22.54
CA PRO A 400 -2.27 -14.05 23.99
C PRO A 400 -2.18 -12.56 24.40
N THR A 401 -2.52 -12.24 25.65
CA THR A 401 -2.64 -10.87 26.20
C THR A 401 -1.31 -10.30 26.72
N HIS A 402 -0.18 -10.85 26.26
CA HIS A 402 1.18 -10.58 26.74
C HIS A 402 1.46 -10.97 28.20
N ARG A 403 0.62 -11.80 28.82
CA ARG A 403 0.96 -12.38 30.13
C ARG A 403 1.87 -13.58 29.93
N CYS A 404 2.83 -13.76 30.84
CA CYS A 404 3.76 -14.89 30.81
C CYS A 404 3.02 -16.24 30.76
N SER A 405 1.96 -16.35 31.56
CA SER A 405 1.14 -17.56 31.70
C SER A 405 0.29 -17.90 30.48
N ASP A 406 0.15 -17.00 29.50
CA ASP A 406 -0.63 -17.26 28.29
C ASP A 406 0.05 -18.26 27.36
N CYS A 407 1.38 -18.37 27.44
CA CYS A 407 2.19 -19.26 26.59
C CYS A 407 2.79 -20.43 27.38
N HIS A 408 3.14 -20.21 28.65
CA HIS A 408 3.80 -21.19 29.50
C HIS A 408 3.42 -20.99 30.98
N LYS A 409 2.98 -22.04 31.66
CA LYS A 409 2.53 -21.98 33.06
C LYS A 409 3.70 -21.85 34.02
N GLU A 410 3.50 -21.18 35.16
CA GLU A 410 4.52 -21.12 36.21
C GLU A 410 4.63 -22.48 36.93
N LYS A 411 5.86 -22.94 37.20
CA LYS A 411 6.09 -24.21 37.91
C LYS A 411 5.88 -24.12 39.42
N SER A 412 6.07 -22.93 39.99
CA SER A 412 5.87 -22.61 41.41
C SER A 412 5.79 -21.09 41.55
N PRO A 413 5.03 -20.56 42.54
CA PRO A 413 4.88 -19.12 42.70
C PRO A 413 6.24 -18.47 42.91
N ARG A 414 6.54 -17.42 42.13
CA ARG A 414 7.69 -16.56 42.39
C ARG A 414 7.64 -16.08 43.85
N PRO A 415 8.74 -16.13 44.61
CA PRO A 415 8.85 -15.31 45.79
C PRO A 415 8.58 -13.86 45.35
N LEU A 416 7.68 -13.16 46.03
CA LEU A 416 7.48 -11.74 45.77
C LEU A 416 8.81 -11.02 46.05
N PRO A 417 9.11 -9.88 45.41
CA PRO A 417 10.33 -9.12 45.72
C PRO A 417 10.47 -8.78 47.21
N THR A 418 9.35 -8.76 47.95
CA THR A 418 9.29 -8.61 49.42
C THR A 418 9.94 -9.77 50.18
N ASP A 419 9.94 -10.97 49.60
CA ASP A 419 10.50 -12.18 50.21
C ASP A 419 12.03 -12.23 50.06
N VAL A 420 12.59 -11.49 49.09
CA VAL A 420 14.04 -11.43 48.83
C VAL A 420 14.73 -10.35 49.67
N LEU A 421 14.00 -9.33 50.13
CA LEU A 421 14.53 -8.24 50.94
C LEU A 421 14.24 -8.36 52.44
N GLY A 422 13.59 -9.43 52.89
CA GLY A 422 13.35 -9.69 54.32
C GLY A 422 12.45 -8.65 55.02
N ILE A 423 11.75 -7.80 54.27
CA ILE A 423 10.81 -6.83 54.85
C ILE A 423 9.45 -7.51 54.96
N LYS A 424 9.21 -8.12 56.12
CA LYS A 424 7.85 -8.50 56.54
C LYS A 424 7.07 -7.22 56.87
N ARG A 425 5.79 -7.19 56.47
CA ARG A 425 4.83 -6.17 56.89
C ARG A 425 4.63 -6.17 58.40
#